data_AF-A0A061RPP8-F1
#
_entry.id   AF-A0A061RPP8-F1
#
_cell.length_a   1.000
_cell.length_b   1.000
_cell.length_c   1.000
_cell.angle_alpha   90.00
_cell.angle_beta   90.00
_cell.angle_gamma   90.00
#
_symmetry.space_group_name_H-M   'P 1'
#
loop_
_entity.id
_entity.type
_entity.pdbx_description
1 polymer ?
#
loop_
_entity_poly.entity_id
_entity_poly.type
_entity_poly.pdbx_seq_one_letter_code
_entity_poly.pdbx_strand_id
1 'polypeptide(L)'
;MNSIRQDFPESWHLYFPGEDFNPNDRRAMLLKELTAFFRTSVGEDLLARSVWQQLNKCVIYVEYSALCESVQSADLVAALDMQPEEGLSCLSAAAHEAL
;
A
#
# COMPACT_ATOMS: atom_id res chain seq x y z
N MET A 1 8.47 -19.23 -23.38
CA MET A 1 9.06 -19.49 -22.05
C MET A 1 8.64 -18.33 -21.16
N ASN A 2 7.54 -18.51 -20.40
CA ASN A 2 7.04 -17.47 -19.50
C ASN A 2 7.95 -17.43 -18.28
N SER A 3 8.80 -16.40 -18.20
CA SER A 3 9.56 -16.10 -17.00
C SER A 3 8.55 -15.69 -15.93
N ILE A 4 8.35 -16.52 -14.91
CA ILE A 4 7.66 -16.11 -13.69
C ILE A 4 8.60 -15.09 -13.04
N ARG A 5 8.38 -13.81 -13.33
CA ARG A 5 8.93 -12.76 -12.48
C ARG A 5 8.33 -13.03 -11.11
N GLN A 6 9.16 -13.35 -10.11
CA GLN A 6 8.73 -13.16 -8.74
C GLN A 6 8.27 -11.70 -8.64
N ASP A 7 6.99 -11.49 -8.33
CA ASP A 7 6.37 -10.18 -8.13
C ASP A 7 6.99 -9.52 -6.89
N PHE A 8 8.24 -9.11 -7.00
CA PHE A 8 8.94 -8.30 -6.01
C PHE A 8 8.42 -6.87 -6.18
N PRO A 9 7.75 -6.29 -5.16
CA PRO A 9 7.32 -4.90 -5.24
C PRO A 9 8.55 -4.01 -5.32
N GLU A 10 8.64 -3.18 -6.36
CA GLU A 10 9.76 -2.26 -6.54
C GLU A 10 9.87 -1.32 -5.33
N SER A 11 8.74 -0.96 -4.73
CA SER A 11 8.62 -0.14 -3.53
C SER A 11 9.12 -0.79 -2.24
N TRP A 12 9.29 -2.13 -2.15
CA TRP A 12 9.53 -2.82 -0.87
C TRP A 12 10.66 -2.21 -0.05
N HIS A 13 11.82 -2.01 -0.68
CA HIS A 13 13.02 -1.47 -0.05
C HIS A 13 12.89 0.00 0.41
N LEU A 14 11.92 0.74 -0.12
CA LEU A 14 11.65 2.13 0.26
C LEU A 14 10.82 2.22 1.55
N TYR A 15 9.92 1.26 1.76
CA TYR A 15 8.97 1.26 2.90
C TYR A 15 9.33 0.27 4.01
N PHE A 16 10.18 -0.72 3.71
CA PHE A 16 10.71 -1.69 4.66
C PHE A 16 12.25 -1.76 4.54
N PRO A 17 12.97 -0.67 4.87
CA PRO A 17 14.41 -0.61 4.69
C PRO A 17 15.14 -1.62 5.58
N GLY A 18 16.00 -2.44 4.98
CA GLY A 18 16.78 -3.46 5.69
C GLY A 18 16.05 -4.80 5.91
N GLU A 19 14.83 -4.93 5.40
CA GLU A 19 14.02 -6.15 5.52
C GLU A 19 14.06 -6.95 4.21
N ASP A 20 14.39 -8.24 4.30
CA ASP A 20 14.32 -9.14 3.15
C ASP A 20 12.86 -9.38 2.75
N PHE A 21 12.58 -9.29 1.45
CA PHE A 21 11.24 -9.60 0.94
C PHE A 21 10.94 -11.09 1.03
N ASN A 22 9.80 -11.41 1.64
CA ASN A 22 9.24 -12.74 1.66
C ASN A 22 7.77 -12.68 1.21
N PRO A 23 7.37 -13.39 0.14
CA PRO A 23 5.99 -13.34 -0.37
C PRO A 23 4.95 -13.93 0.59
N ASN A 24 5.38 -14.70 1.60
CA ASN A 24 4.50 -15.23 2.66
C ASN A 24 4.53 -14.37 3.93
N ASP A 25 5.24 -13.24 3.91
CA ASP A 25 5.18 -12.25 4.98
C ASP A 25 3.80 -11.58 4.96
N ARG A 26 3.21 -11.38 6.15
CA ARG A 26 1.92 -10.68 6.29
C ARG A 26 1.93 -9.30 5.63
N ARG A 27 3.06 -8.59 5.65
CA ARG A 27 3.25 -7.28 5.02
C ARG A 27 3.18 -7.39 3.50
N ALA A 28 3.79 -8.42 2.94
CA ALA A 28 3.79 -8.68 1.50
C ALA A 28 2.39 -9.08 1.01
N MET A 29 1.67 -9.89 1.78
CA MET A 29 0.27 -10.24 1.50
C MET A 29 -0.64 -9.01 1.55
N LEU A 30 -0.53 -8.21 2.62
CA LEU A 30 -1.32 -6.99 2.79
C LEU A 30 -0.99 -5.97 1.68
N LEU A 31 0.29 -5.78 1.36
CA LEU A 31 0.71 -4.93 0.25
C LEU A 31 0.06 -5.37 -1.07
N LYS A 32 0.09 -6.67 -1.38
CA LYS A 32 -0.55 -7.21 -2.60
C LYS A 32 -2.06 -6.94 -2.65
N GLU A 33 -2.75 -7.14 -1.53
CA GLU A 33 -4.19 -6.84 -1.40
C GLU A 33 -4.47 -5.35 -1.64
N LEU A 34 -3.73 -4.47 -0.97
CA LEU A 34 -3.90 -3.02 -1.09
C LEU A 34 -3.53 -2.52 -2.49
N THR A 35 -2.49 -3.06 -3.14
CA THR A 35 -2.15 -2.71 -4.53
C THR A 35 -3.28 -3.09 -5.47
N ALA A 36 -3.95 -4.23 -5.23
CA ALA A 36 -5.14 -4.61 -6.00
C ALA A 36 -6.30 -3.63 -5.77
N PHE A 37 -6.52 -3.19 -4.53
CA PHE A 37 -7.51 -2.15 -4.20
C PHE A 37 -7.23 -0.84 -4.93
N PHE A 38 -5.98 -0.35 -4.93
CA PHE A 38 -5.61 0.91 -5.58
C PHE A 38 -5.78 0.91 -7.11
N ARG A 39 -5.91 -0.27 -7.72
CA ARG A 39 -6.21 -0.45 -9.16
C ARG A 39 -7.71 -0.60 -9.46
N THR A 40 -8.57 -0.45 -8.46
CA THR A 40 -10.03 -0.33 -8.65
C THR A 40 -10.41 1.13 -8.90
N SER A 41 -11.60 1.38 -9.44
CA SER A 41 -12.07 2.76 -9.64
C SER A 41 -12.11 3.58 -8.35
N VAL A 42 -12.45 2.95 -7.21
CA VAL A 42 -12.46 3.62 -5.89
C VAL A 42 -11.04 3.96 -5.44
N GLY A 43 -10.09 3.05 -5.67
CA GLY A 43 -8.69 3.27 -5.38
C GLY A 43 -8.07 4.37 -6.26
N GLU A 44 -8.35 4.34 -7.57
CA GLU A 44 -7.92 5.37 -8.53
C GLU A 44 -8.49 6.75 -8.16
N ASP A 45 -9.77 6.83 -7.78
CA ASP A 45 -10.40 8.06 -7.29
C ASP A 45 -9.73 8.61 -6.01
N LEU A 46 -9.17 7.73 -5.18
CA LEU A 46 -8.43 8.11 -3.98
C LEU A 46 -7.03 8.61 -4.33
N LEU A 47 -6.33 7.95 -5.25
CA LEU A 47 -5.03 8.39 -5.78
C LEU A 47 -5.15 9.72 -6.54
N ALA A 48 -6.25 9.95 -7.26
CA ALA A 48 -6.49 11.19 -8.00
C ALA A 48 -6.61 12.44 -7.09
N ARG A 49 -6.88 12.24 -5.79
CA ARG A 49 -6.89 13.30 -4.77
C ARG A 49 -5.49 13.61 -4.24
N SER A 50 -4.47 12.89 -4.70
CA SER A 50 -3.11 13.14 -4.30
C SER A 50 -2.65 14.54 -4.71
N VAL A 51 -1.87 15.15 -3.84
CA VAL A 51 -1.27 16.46 -4.08
C VAL A 51 0.25 16.36 -3.99
N TRP A 52 0.92 16.92 -4.99
CA TRP A 52 2.38 17.09 -4.96
C TRP A 52 2.73 18.28 -4.06
N GLN A 53 3.47 18.00 -3.00
CA GLN A 53 4.00 19.01 -2.08
C GLN A 53 5.47 19.32 -2.40
N GLN A 54 5.99 20.38 -1.78
CA GLN A 54 7.40 20.74 -1.87
C GLN A 54 8.28 19.54 -1.53
N LEU A 55 9.41 19.38 -2.26
CA LEU A 55 10.36 18.27 -2.14
C LEU A 55 9.91 16.93 -2.77
N ASN A 56 9.13 16.94 -3.86
CA ASN A 56 8.71 15.74 -4.61
C ASN A 56 7.99 14.68 -3.76
N LYS A 57 7.20 15.15 -2.78
CA LYS A 57 6.37 14.25 -1.96
C LYS A 57 4.94 14.26 -2.49
N CYS A 58 4.43 13.08 -2.79
CA CYS A 58 3.03 12.86 -3.10
C CYS A 58 2.29 12.55 -1.80
N VAL A 59 1.25 13.32 -1.47
CA VAL A 59 0.47 13.16 -0.24
C VAL A 59 -0.99 12.92 -0.59
N ILE A 60 -1.59 11.92 0.06
CA ILE A 60 -3.02 11.64 -0.02
C ILE A 60 -3.62 11.90 1.36
N TYR A 61 -4.59 12.81 1.42
CA TYR A 61 -5.36 13.06 2.64
C TYR A 61 -6.59 12.15 2.65
N VAL A 62 -6.70 11.32 3.69
CA VAL A 62 -7.82 10.39 3.86
C VAL A 62 -8.27 10.36 5.32
N GLU A 63 -9.58 10.39 5.53
CA GLU A 63 -10.19 10.16 6.84
C GLU A 63 -10.12 8.67 7.18
N TYR A 64 -9.72 8.33 8.41
CA TYR A 64 -9.50 6.93 8.81
C TYR A 64 -10.73 6.05 8.61
N SER A 65 -11.92 6.49 9.07
CA SER A 65 -13.15 5.72 8.89
C SER A 65 -13.50 5.51 7.42
N ALA A 66 -13.36 6.54 6.60
CA ALA A 66 -13.62 6.47 5.16
C ALA A 66 -12.65 5.52 4.44
N LEU A 67 -11.38 5.48 4.87
CA LEU A 67 -10.39 4.53 4.36
C LEU A 67 -10.83 3.09 4.65
N CYS A 68 -11.17 2.79 5.91
CA CYS A 68 -11.59 1.45 6.32
C CYS A 68 -12.86 0.99 5.59
N GLU A 69 -13.84 1.89 5.40
CA GLU A 69 -15.07 1.60 4.66
C GLU A 69 -14.84 1.34 3.17
N SER A 70 -13.83 2.01 2.58
CA SER A 70 -13.51 1.89 1.16
C SER A 70 -12.69 0.63 0.86
N VAL A 71 -11.65 0.37 1.66
CA VAL A 71 -10.72 -0.75 1.44
C VAL A 71 -11.34 -2.08 1.87
N GLN A 72 -12.16 -2.07 2.94
CA GLN A 72 -12.82 -3.26 3.51
C GLN A 72 -11.86 -4.42 3.84
N SER A 73 -10.59 -4.12 4.14
CA SER A 73 -9.58 -5.10 4.53
C SER A 73 -9.50 -5.23 6.05
N ALA A 74 -9.85 -6.40 6.56
CA ALA A 74 -9.71 -6.72 7.98
C ALA A 74 -8.23 -6.71 8.41
N ASP A 75 -7.33 -7.13 7.52
CA ASP A 75 -5.89 -7.17 7.77
C ASP A 75 -5.30 -5.75 7.83
N LEU A 76 -5.77 -4.83 6.97
CA LEU A 76 -5.39 -3.41 7.09
C LEU A 76 -5.82 -2.83 8.43
N VAL A 77 -7.07 -3.07 8.84
CA VAL A 77 -7.59 -2.54 10.12
C VAL A 77 -6.77 -3.10 11.29
N ALA A 78 -6.55 -4.42 11.31
CA ALA A 78 -5.73 -5.05 12.34
C ALA A 78 -4.29 -4.52 12.35
N ALA A 79 -3.69 -4.28 11.18
CA ALA A 79 -2.37 -3.69 11.08
C ALA A 79 -2.34 -2.25 11.62
N LEU A 80 -3.32 -1.41 11.26
CA LEU A 80 -3.39 -0.02 11.73
C LEU A 80 -3.64 0.07 13.24
N ASP A 81 -4.43 -0.85 13.80
CA ASP A 81 -4.72 -0.87 15.24
C ASP A 81 -3.55 -1.41 16.07
N MET A 82 -2.86 -2.45 15.59
CA MET A 82 -1.85 -3.16 16.38
C MET A 82 -0.41 -2.70 16.08
N GLN A 83 -0.12 -2.32 14.84
CA GLN A 83 1.21 -1.91 14.35
C GLN A 83 1.07 -0.79 13.30
N PRO A 84 0.66 0.42 13.71
CA PRO A 84 0.26 1.49 12.79
C PRO A 84 1.33 1.88 11.77
N GLU A 85 2.60 1.88 12.17
CA GLU A 85 3.71 2.17 11.25
C GLU A 85 3.81 1.14 10.12
N GLU A 86 3.65 -0.16 10.44
CA GLU A 86 3.68 -1.23 9.44
C GLU A 86 2.47 -1.12 8.50
N GLY A 87 1.27 -0.90 9.06
CA GLY A 87 0.06 -0.70 8.26
C GLY A 87 0.16 0.50 7.32
N LEU A 88 0.69 1.63 7.80
CA LEU A 88 0.92 2.81 6.97
C LEU A 88 2.00 2.58 5.91
N SER A 89 3.06 1.82 6.21
CA SER A 89 4.08 1.43 5.22
C SER A 89 3.48 0.55 4.12
N CYS A 90 2.68 -0.46 4.48
CA CYS A 90 1.96 -1.28 3.49
C CYS A 90 1.04 -0.43 2.61
N LEU A 91 0.24 0.47 3.20
CA LEU A 91 -0.68 1.34 2.46
C LEU A 91 0.07 2.29 1.52
N SER A 92 1.15 2.91 2.00
CA SER A 92 1.94 3.84 1.22
C SER A 92 2.71 3.15 0.09
N ALA A 93 3.27 1.97 0.34
CA ALA A 93 3.89 1.14 -0.68
C ALA A 93 2.87 0.73 -1.75
N ALA A 94 1.67 0.32 -1.35
CA ALA A 94 0.62 -0.08 -2.27
C ALA A 94 0.15 1.06 -3.18
N ALA A 95 -0.01 2.26 -2.61
CA ALA A 95 -0.34 3.46 -3.37
C ALA A 95 0.79 3.82 -4.35
N HIS A 96 2.06 3.69 -3.94
CA HIS A 96 3.21 3.91 -4.80
C HIS A 96 3.23 2.94 -6.00
N GLU A 97 3.00 1.65 -5.79
CA GLU A 97 2.96 0.61 -6.84
C GLU A 97 1.81 0.81 -7.85
N ALA A 98 0.83 1.65 -7.52
CA ALA A 98 -0.33 1.91 -8.34
C ALA A 98 -0.26 3.26 -9.10
N LEU A 99 0.69 4.14 -8.76
CA LEU A 99 0.97 5.39 -9.47
C LEU A 99 1.84 5.15 -10.72
#